data_AF-A0A933U202-F1
#
_entry.id   AF-A0A933U202-F1
#
_cell.length_a   1.000
_cell.length_b   1.000
_cell.length_c   1.000
_cell.angle_alpha   90.00
_cell.angle_beta   90.00
_cell.angle_gamma   90.00
#
_symmetry.space_group_name_H-M   'P 1'
#
loop_
_entity.id
_entity.type
_entity.pdbx_description
1 polymer ?
#
loop_
_entity_poly.entity_id
_entity_poly.type
_entity_poly.pdbx_seq_one_letter_code
_entity_poly.pdbx_strand_id
1 'polypeptide(L)'
;MPRAPIALAVLVALLASACTTTQSSVSPSTPNGGEWLEPSPQLRDQIQEAAKKLPWTHGLERVELVHWFAQVGEPAYPTLLGMVLDPRKDVAGSALAALGATRDHRLVVPLRSVAWPKDLESDLALERARTLLRLGDWQRVPELIQGLADDRLVTRALCIQALYEATHERFGFDARAEEPERAEAVKKWSDWWLEREQDPLLDAGAAKRP
;
A
#
# COMPACT_ATOMS: atom_id res chain seq x y z
N MET A 1 68.40 0.41 60.27
CA MET A 1 67.29 1.37 60.16
C MET A 1 66.83 1.42 58.71
N PRO A 2 65.54 1.19 58.42
CA PRO A 2 65.01 1.04 57.07
C PRO A 2 64.64 2.39 56.47
N ARG A 3 64.84 2.59 55.16
CA ARG A 3 64.10 3.59 54.38
C ARG A 3 63.70 2.98 53.04
N ALA A 4 62.42 2.67 52.95
CA ALA A 4 61.71 2.25 51.75
C ALA A 4 61.41 3.49 50.85
N PRO A 5 60.99 3.28 49.59
CA PRO A 5 61.22 4.19 48.47
C PRO A 5 60.06 5.16 48.22
N ILE A 6 60.32 6.26 47.52
CA ILE A 6 59.28 7.10 46.91
C ILE A 6 59.38 6.91 45.40
N ALA A 7 58.60 5.97 44.88
CA ALA A 7 58.39 5.80 43.44
C ALA A 7 57.35 6.85 42.98
N LEU A 8 57.77 7.72 42.07
CA LEU A 8 56.91 8.72 41.45
C LEU A 8 56.08 8.03 40.35
N ALA A 9 54.81 7.74 40.63
CA ALA A 9 53.88 7.20 39.65
C ALA A 9 53.33 8.33 38.76
N VAL A 10 53.75 8.37 37.50
CA VAL A 10 53.15 9.22 36.47
C VAL A 10 51.93 8.50 35.92
N LEU A 11 50.74 8.99 36.26
CA LEU A 11 49.47 8.46 35.76
C LEU A 11 49.13 9.13 34.41
N VAL A 12 49.46 8.47 33.30
CA VAL A 12 49.03 8.90 31.96
C VAL A 12 47.61 8.36 31.73
N ALA A 13 46.62 9.23 31.77
CA ALA A 13 45.24 8.90 31.41
C ALA A 13 45.11 8.84 29.88
N LEU A 14 45.15 7.64 29.32
CA LEU A 14 44.79 7.37 27.93
C LEU A 14 43.26 7.40 27.79
N LEU A 15 42.73 8.49 27.25
CA LEU A 15 41.34 8.57 26.78
C LEU A 15 41.23 7.75 25.49
N ALA A 16 40.82 6.48 25.61
CA ALA A 16 40.40 5.68 24.47
C ALA A 16 39.02 6.15 24.02
N SER A 17 38.97 6.92 22.93
CA SER A 17 37.73 7.19 22.20
C SER A 17 37.13 5.86 21.73
N ALA A 18 36.06 5.42 22.38
CA ALA A 18 35.28 4.28 21.93
C ALA A 18 34.55 4.69 20.64
N CYS A 19 35.10 4.30 19.48
CA CYS A 19 34.36 4.30 18.23
C CYS A 19 33.26 3.23 18.33
N THR A 20 32.04 3.64 18.65
CA THR A 20 30.86 2.76 18.54
C THR A 20 30.60 2.48 17.07
N THR A 21 31.10 1.36 16.56
CA THR A 21 30.73 0.86 15.24
C THR A 21 29.33 0.27 15.32
N THR A 22 28.35 0.89 14.67
CA THR A 22 27.02 0.28 14.50
C THR A 22 27.19 -1.00 13.68
N GLN A 23 26.99 -2.16 14.30
CA GLN A 23 26.88 -3.42 13.56
C GLN A 23 25.52 -3.42 12.85
N SER A 24 25.52 -3.27 11.54
CA SER A 24 24.36 -3.57 10.71
C SER A 24 24.21 -5.08 10.64
N SER A 25 23.38 -5.67 11.52
CA SER A 25 22.97 -7.06 11.38
C SER A 25 21.90 -7.14 10.30
N VAL A 26 22.30 -7.45 9.06
CA VAL A 26 21.35 -7.94 8.06
C VAL A 26 21.06 -9.39 8.40
N SER A 27 19.91 -9.64 9.03
CA SER A 27 19.44 -11.01 9.27
C SER A 27 19.10 -11.66 7.93
N PRO A 28 19.49 -12.94 7.70
CA PRO A 28 19.13 -13.64 6.48
C PRO A 28 17.63 -13.93 6.44
N SER A 29 17.09 -13.78 5.25
CA SER A 29 15.68 -13.82 4.86
C SER A 29 14.96 -15.12 5.25
N THR A 30 13.77 -14.96 5.82
CA THR A 30 12.80 -16.05 6.05
C THR A 30 12.25 -16.55 4.71
N PRO A 31 11.96 -17.84 4.52
CA PRO A 31 11.59 -18.40 3.21
C PRO A 31 10.22 -17.98 2.66
N ASN A 32 9.42 -17.21 3.42
CA ASN A 32 8.11 -16.69 3.00
C ASN A 32 8.06 -15.17 3.18
N GLY A 33 8.42 -14.41 2.14
CA GLY A 33 8.05 -12.98 2.01
C GLY A 33 8.63 -12.03 3.06
N GLY A 34 9.92 -12.14 3.40
CA GLY A 34 10.63 -11.06 4.10
C GLY A 34 10.83 -9.88 3.13
N GLU A 35 9.82 -9.00 2.98
CA GLU A 35 9.66 -8.24 1.72
C GLU A 35 9.83 -6.71 1.82
N TRP A 36 9.89 -6.11 3.01
CA TRP A 36 9.94 -4.65 3.20
C TRP A 36 11.00 -4.17 4.20
N LEU A 37 11.44 -2.93 4.05
CA LEU A 37 12.38 -2.28 4.96
C LEU A 37 11.85 -2.22 6.40
N GLU A 38 12.64 -2.74 7.33
CA GLU A 38 12.35 -2.64 8.76
C GLU A 38 12.61 -1.21 9.28
N PRO A 39 11.67 -0.60 10.05
CA PRO A 39 11.88 0.71 10.64
C PRO A 39 12.95 0.67 11.74
N SER A 40 13.70 1.76 11.88
CA SER A 40 14.50 2.01 13.09
C SER A 40 13.60 2.03 14.34
N PRO A 41 14.14 1.78 15.55
CA PRO A 41 13.34 1.84 16.77
C PRO A 41 12.54 3.14 16.91
N GLN A 42 13.16 4.28 16.60
CA GLN A 42 12.51 5.59 16.68
C GLN A 42 11.37 5.74 15.66
N LEU A 43 11.58 5.30 14.42
CA LEU A 43 10.54 5.36 13.39
C LEU A 43 9.39 4.39 13.72
N ARG A 44 9.70 3.22 14.25
CA ARG A 44 8.71 2.24 14.71
C ARG A 44 7.81 2.85 15.78
N ASP A 45 8.40 3.51 16.77
CA ASP A 45 7.65 4.19 17.83
C ASP A 45 6.79 5.32 17.23
N GLN A 46 7.31 6.11 16.29
CA GLN A 46 6.53 7.15 15.60
C GLN A 46 5.33 6.57 14.85
N ILE A 47 5.50 5.47 14.10
CA ILE A 47 4.43 4.79 13.37
C ILE A 47 3.37 4.28 14.36
N GLN A 48 3.79 3.66 15.48
CA GLN A 48 2.87 3.13 16.48
C GLN A 48 2.09 4.24 17.20
N GLU A 49 2.77 5.30 17.62
CA GLU A 49 2.13 6.45 18.28
C GLU A 49 1.20 7.20 17.33
N ALA A 50 1.56 7.33 16.06
CA ALA A 50 0.68 7.87 15.02
C ALA A 50 -0.58 7.00 14.85
N ALA A 51 -0.43 5.68 14.78
CA ALA A 51 -1.56 4.76 14.63
C ALA A 51 -2.52 4.82 15.83
N LYS A 52 -2.00 5.00 17.05
CA LYS A 52 -2.81 5.17 18.27
C LYS A 52 -3.67 6.44 18.26
N LYS A 53 -3.28 7.48 17.50
CA LYS A 53 -4.05 8.72 17.37
C LYS A 53 -5.25 8.57 16.43
N LEU A 54 -5.20 7.61 15.50
CA LEU A 54 -6.19 7.45 14.43
C LEU A 54 -7.66 7.44 14.94
N PRO A 55 -8.02 6.79 16.07
CA PRO A 55 -9.40 6.83 16.59
C PRO A 55 -9.90 8.24 16.94
N TRP A 56 -8.99 9.16 17.26
CA TRP A 56 -9.28 10.50 17.78
C TRP A 56 -9.14 11.61 16.72
N THR A 57 -8.63 11.27 15.53
CA THR A 57 -8.51 12.21 14.40
C THR A 57 -9.82 12.35 13.63
N HIS A 58 -10.05 13.48 12.95
CA HIS A 58 -11.28 13.74 12.20
C HIS A 58 -11.04 14.45 10.88
N GLY A 59 -11.90 14.19 9.88
CA GLY A 59 -11.90 14.90 8.60
C GLY A 59 -10.52 14.89 7.94
N LEU A 60 -10.02 16.09 7.61
CA LEU A 60 -8.75 16.26 6.92
C LEU A 60 -7.55 15.72 7.72
N GLU A 61 -7.51 15.92 9.04
CA GLU A 61 -6.42 15.43 9.90
C GLU A 61 -6.26 13.91 9.79
N ARG A 62 -7.38 13.18 9.71
CA ARG A 62 -7.37 11.72 9.56
C ARG A 62 -6.80 11.31 8.20
N VAL A 63 -7.19 12.00 7.14
CA VAL A 63 -6.68 11.75 5.78
C VAL A 63 -5.18 12.04 5.71
N GLU A 64 -4.74 13.15 6.31
CA GLU A 64 -3.31 13.51 6.40
C GLU A 64 -2.51 12.49 7.18
N LEU A 65 -3.04 11.98 8.29
CA LEU A 65 -2.42 10.91 9.07
C LEU A 65 -2.27 9.62 8.24
N VAL A 66 -3.31 9.22 7.49
CA VAL A 66 -3.22 8.06 6.59
C VAL A 66 -2.21 8.31 5.46
N HIS A 67 -2.20 9.51 4.89
CA HIS A 67 -1.25 9.90 3.85
C HIS A 67 0.20 9.88 4.34
N TRP A 68 0.45 10.30 5.58
CA TRP A 68 1.77 10.26 6.20
C TRP A 68 2.34 8.82 6.23
N PHE A 69 1.53 7.80 6.54
CA PHE A 69 2.01 6.41 6.47
C PHE A 69 2.47 6.01 5.06
N ALA A 70 1.81 6.48 3.99
CA ALA A 70 2.30 6.23 2.63
C ALA A 70 3.60 6.95 2.32
N GLN A 71 3.83 8.15 2.87
CA GLN A 71 5.09 8.87 2.74
C GLN A 71 6.25 8.19 3.49
N VAL A 72 5.97 7.54 4.62
CA VAL A 72 6.93 6.69 5.32
C VAL A 72 7.35 5.50 4.46
N GLY A 73 6.44 4.97 3.63
CA GLY A 73 6.72 3.92 2.66
C GLY A 73 6.73 2.53 3.27
N GLU A 74 7.63 1.67 2.79
CA GLU A 74 7.74 0.25 3.17
C GLU A 74 7.59 -0.04 4.67
N PRO A 75 8.21 0.72 5.59
CA PRO A 75 8.07 0.45 7.03
C PRO A 75 6.66 0.61 7.58
N ALA A 76 5.79 1.37 6.90
CA ALA A 76 4.41 1.63 7.31
C ALA A 76 3.37 0.80 6.54
N TYR A 77 3.79 -0.03 5.56
CA TYR A 77 2.88 -0.89 4.81
C TYR A 77 2.07 -1.86 5.69
N PRO A 78 2.64 -2.52 6.72
CA PRO A 78 1.85 -3.35 7.63
C PRO A 78 0.74 -2.56 8.34
N THR A 79 1.02 -1.30 8.70
CA THR A 79 0.04 -0.42 9.34
C THR A 79 -1.09 -0.05 8.37
N LEU A 80 -0.76 0.36 7.14
CA LEU A 80 -1.75 0.66 6.11
C LEU A 80 -2.61 -0.56 5.76
N LEU A 81 -2.00 -1.75 5.64
CA LEU A 81 -2.72 -3.01 5.41
C LEU A 81 -3.67 -3.37 6.56
N GLY A 82 -3.35 -3.00 7.81
CA GLY A 82 -4.29 -3.12 8.91
C GLY A 82 -5.48 -2.16 8.81
N MET A 83 -5.23 -0.94 8.30
CA MET A 83 -6.25 0.11 8.18
C MET A 83 -7.28 -0.14 7.06
N VAL A 84 -6.98 -0.97 6.05
CA VAL A 84 -7.95 -1.29 4.98
C VAL A 84 -9.20 -2.02 5.49
N LEU A 85 -9.14 -2.57 6.71
CA LEU A 85 -10.26 -3.21 7.41
C LEU A 85 -10.82 -2.35 8.56
N ASP A 86 -10.41 -1.09 8.68
CA ASP A 86 -10.98 -0.19 9.69
C ASP A 86 -12.50 -0.03 9.44
N PRO A 87 -13.34 -0.11 10.49
CA PRO A 87 -14.79 0.02 10.33
C PRO A 87 -15.22 1.38 9.78
N ARG A 88 -14.36 2.40 9.87
CA ARG A 88 -14.61 3.73 9.31
C ARG A 88 -14.17 3.74 7.86
N LYS A 89 -15.14 3.87 6.96
CA LYS A 89 -14.92 3.77 5.50
C LYS A 89 -13.94 4.82 4.96
N ASP A 90 -13.91 6.00 5.55
CA ASP A 90 -12.95 7.05 5.19
C ASP A 90 -11.51 6.64 5.51
N VAL A 91 -11.28 5.89 6.59
CA VAL A 91 -9.97 5.30 6.91
C VAL A 91 -9.64 4.20 5.92
N ALA A 92 -10.53 3.21 5.75
CA ALA A 92 -10.29 2.08 4.86
C ALA A 92 -10.04 2.52 3.42
N GLY A 93 -10.87 3.43 2.90
CA GLY A 93 -10.70 4.02 1.56
C GLY A 93 -9.41 4.83 1.43
N SER A 94 -9.06 5.65 2.43
CA SER A 94 -7.80 6.40 2.43
C SER A 94 -6.59 5.47 2.45
N ALA A 95 -6.65 4.37 3.21
CA ALA A 95 -5.57 3.39 3.31
C ALA A 95 -5.37 2.66 1.97
N LEU A 96 -6.45 2.24 1.31
CA LEU A 96 -6.41 1.68 -0.04
C LEU A 96 -5.79 2.66 -1.04
N ALA A 97 -6.31 3.90 -1.09
CA ALA A 97 -5.80 4.93 -1.99
C ALA A 97 -4.31 5.23 -1.75
N ALA A 98 -3.89 5.26 -0.49
CA ALA A 98 -2.52 5.46 -0.04
C ALA A 98 -1.61 4.29 -0.49
N LEU A 99 -2.03 3.04 -0.27
CA LEU A 99 -1.32 1.85 -0.77
C LEU A 99 -1.17 1.90 -2.30
N GLY A 100 -2.25 2.17 -3.04
CA GLY A 100 -2.20 2.25 -4.50
C GLY A 100 -1.30 3.39 -5.01
N ALA A 101 -1.12 4.46 -4.24
CA ALA A 101 -0.26 5.58 -4.63
C ALA A 101 1.22 5.24 -4.57
N THR A 102 1.60 4.23 -3.80
CA THR A 102 2.98 3.72 -3.74
C THR A 102 3.42 3.09 -5.05
N ARG A 103 2.48 2.52 -5.81
CA ARG A 103 2.73 1.69 -7.01
C ARG A 103 3.71 0.54 -6.77
N ASP A 104 3.85 0.09 -5.52
CA ASP A 104 4.73 -1.02 -5.17
C ASP A 104 4.04 -2.36 -5.41
N HIS A 105 4.41 -3.05 -6.48
CA HIS A 105 3.80 -4.32 -6.87
C HIS A 105 3.94 -5.42 -5.80
N ARG A 106 4.88 -5.31 -4.85
CA ARG A 106 5.01 -6.24 -3.72
C ARG A 106 3.78 -6.21 -2.80
N LEU A 107 2.97 -5.15 -2.84
CA LEU A 107 1.72 -5.05 -2.07
C LEU A 107 0.55 -5.87 -2.64
N VAL A 108 0.64 -6.39 -3.87
CA VAL A 108 -0.45 -7.17 -4.50
C VAL A 108 -0.81 -8.39 -3.67
N VAL A 109 0.16 -9.24 -3.35
CA VAL A 109 -0.09 -10.49 -2.59
C VAL A 109 -0.59 -10.19 -1.18
N PRO A 110 0.03 -9.29 -0.40
CA PRO A 110 -0.48 -8.87 0.91
C PRO A 110 -1.92 -8.34 0.85
N LEU A 111 -2.23 -7.43 -0.08
CA LEU A 111 -3.57 -6.84 -0.19
C LEU A 111 -4.63 -7.87 -0.63
N ARG A 112 -4.29 -8.80 -1.52
CA ARG A 112 -5.18 -9.92 -1.87
C ARG A 112 -5.45 -10.83 -0.68
N SER A 113 -4.43 -11.06 0.15
CA SER A 113 -4.48 -11.95 1.32
C SER A 113 -5.29 -11.38 2.47
N VAL A 114 -5.61 -10.08 2.45
CA VAL A 114 -6.54 -9.47 3.40
C VAL A 114 -7.93 -10.10 3.24
N ALA A 115 -8.43 -10.69 4.33
CA ALA A 115 -9.77 -11.26 4.40
C ALA A 115 -10.83 -10.16 4.29
N TRP A 116 -11.43 -10.04 3.11
CA TRP A 116 -12.39 -8.99 2.80
C TRP A 116 -13.81 -9.46 3.09
N PRO A 117 -14.57 -8.77 3.96
CA PRO A 117 -15.95 -9.14 4.25
C PRO A 117 -16.80 -9.10 2.97
N LYS A 118 -17.67 -10.10 2.79
CA LYS A 118 -18.57 -10.19 1.62
C LYS A 118 -19.66 -9.11 1.63
N ASP A 119 -19.99 -8.61 2.81
CA ASP A 119 -20.98 -7.58 3.09
C ASP A 119 -20.40 -6.17 3.11
N LEU A 120 -19.10 -6.00 2.82
CA LEU A 120 -18.50 -4.69 2.70
C LEU A 120 -19.12 -3.93 1.51
N GLU A 121 -19.26 -2.62 1.66
CA GLU A 121 -19.90 -1.77 0.66
C GLU A 121 -19.22 -1.80 -0.71
N SER A 122 -20.03 -1.67 -1.76
CA SER A 122 -19.58 -1.69 -3.15
C SER A 122 -18.48 -0.66 -3.45
N ASP A 123 -18.52 0.51 -2.79
CA ASP A 123 -17.52 1.55 -3.00
C ASP A 123 -16.12 1.16 -2.51
N LEU A 124 -16.02 0.49 -1.36
CA LEU A 124 -14.74 0.00 -0.85
C LEU A 124 -14.23 -1.17 -1.67
N ALA A 125 -15.12 -2.02 -2.21
CA ALA A 125 -14.73 -3.06 -3.15
C ALA A 125 -14.12 -2.47 -4.44
N LEU A 126 -14.73 -1.43 -5.00
CA LEU A 126 -14.21 -0.74 -6.18
C LEU A 126 -12.90 0.00 -5.89
N GLU A 127 -12.76 0.64 -4.72
CA GLU A 127 -11.49 1.27 -4.34
C GLU A 127 -10.38 0.22 -4.17
N ARG A 128 -10.71 -0.98 -3.67
CA ARG A 128 -9.76 -2.10 -3.62
C ARG A 128 -9.39 -2.58 -5.01
N ALA A 129 -10.35 -2.74 -5.92
CA ALA A 129 -10.08 -3.11 -7.31
C ALA A 129 -9.17 -2.08 -8.01
N ARG A 130 -9.47 -0.78 -7.84
CA ARG A 130 -8.64 0.33 -8.30
C ARG A 130 -7.23 0.29 -7.71
N THR A 131 -7.13 0.02 -6.42
CA THR A 131 -5.85 -0.09 -5.72
C THR A 131 -5.01 -1.23 -6.29
N LEU A 132 -5.59 -2.43 -6.43
CA LEU A 132 -4.92 -3.59 -7.02
C LEU A 132 -4.45 -3.30 -8.45
N LEU A 133 -5.28 -2.65 -9.28
CA LEU A 133 -4.89 -2.24 -10.62
C LEU A 133 -3.67 -1.28 -10.61
N ARG A 134 -3.65 -0.29 -9.70
CA ARG A 134 -2.51 0.63 -9.55
C ARG A 134 -1.24 -0.06 -9.06
N LEU A 135 -1.36 -1.17 -8.34
CA LEU A 135 -0.25 -2.03 -7.92
C LEU A 135 0.17 -3.04 -9.01
N GLY A 136 -0.51 -3.05 -10.17
CA GLY A 136 -0.20 -3.92 -11.30
C GLY A 136 -1.01 -5.22 -11.35
N ASP A 137 -2.04 -5.36 -10.51
CA ASP A 137 -2.95 -6.49 -10.53
C ASP A 137 -4.21 -6.21 -11.36
N TRP A 138 -4.27 -6.82 -12.54
CA TRP A 138 -5.34 -6.65 -13.51
C TRP A 138 -6.55 -7.57 -13.26
N GLN A 139 -6.50 -8.49 -12.29
CA GLN A 139 -7.58 -9.49 -12.08
C GLN A 139 -8.93 -8.87 -11.72
N ARG A 140 -8.95 -7.63 -11.23
CA ARG A 140 -10.16 -6.92 -10.80
C ARG A 140 -10.65 -5.87 -11.80
N VAL A 141 -10.04 -5.81 -12.98
CA VAL A 141 -10.49 -4.92 -14.07
C VAL A 141 -11.96 -5.16 -14.46
N PRO A 142 -12.49 -6.40 -14.52
CA PRO A 142 -13.92 -6.61 -14.76
C PRO A 142 -14.85 -5.89 -13.78
N GLU A 143 -14.47 -5.79 -12.50
CA GLU A 143 -15.27 -5.09 -11.47
C GLU A 143 -15.30 -3.57 -11.74
N LEU A 144 -14.17 -3.01 -12.18
CA LEU A 144 -14.10 -1.59 -12.59
C LEU A 144 -14.90 -1.33 -13.86
N ILE A 145 -14.85 -2.23 -14.84
CA ILE A 145 -15.68 -2.14 -16.06
C ILE A 145 -17.16 -2.19 -15.70
N GLN A 146 -17.57 -3.09 -14.79
CA GLN A 146 -18.95 -3.15 -14.31
C GLN A 146 -19.36 -1.84 -13.62
N GLY A 147 -18.47 -1.22 -12.84
CA GLY A 147 -18.73 0.06 -12.17
C GLY A 147 -18.97 1.25 -13.11
N LEU A 148 -18.60 1.14 -14.40
CA LEU A 148 -18.95 2.13 -15.42
C LEU A 148 -20.46 2.19 -15.71
N ALA A 149 -21.20 1.12 -15.39
CA ALA A 149 -22.65 1.04 -15.53
C ALA A 149 -23.43 1.44 -14.25
N ASP A 150 -22.75 1.80 -13.15
CA ASP A 150 -23.40 2.21 -11.89
C ASP A 150 -24.23 3.50 -12.08
N ASP A 151 -25.35 3.62 -11.38
CA ASP A 151 -26.24 4.79 -11.44
C ASP A 151 -25.60 6.07 -10.89
N ARG A 152 -24.62 5.93 -9.99
CA ARG A 152 -23.95 7.05 -9.32
C ARG A 152 -22.80 7.58 -10.17
N LEU A 153 -22.84 8.86 -10.48
CA LEU A 153 -21.79 9.56 -11.24
C LEU A 153 -20.39 9.38 -10.63
N VAL A 154 -20.30 9.41 -9.30
CA VAL A 154 -19.02 9.29 -8.57
C VAL A 154 -18.37 7.92 -8.83
N THR A 155 -19.17 6.86 -8.82
CA THR A 155 -18.70 5.50 -9.08
C THR A 155 -18.21 5.33 -10.51
N ARG A 156 -18.99 5.83 -11.49
CA ARG A 156 -18.58 5.83 -12.90
C ARG A 156 -17.28 6.61 -13.10
N ALA A 157 -17.16 7.78 -12.47
CA ALA A 157 -15.98 8.64 -12.56
C ALA A 157 -14.73 7.96 -11.96
N LEU A 158 -14.87 7.30 -10.81
CA LEU A 158 -13.79 6.53 -10.18
C LEU A 158 -13.32 5.39 -11.10
N CYS A 159 -14.26 4.63 -11.64
CA CYS A 159 -13.95 3.47 -12.49
C CYS A 159 -13.27 3.88 -13.80
N ILE A 160 -13.81 4.87 -14.52
CA ILE A 160 -13.17 5.32 -15.77
C ILE A 160 -11.81 5.96 -15.50
N GLN A 161 -11.64 6.66 -14.38
CA GLN A 161 -10.35 7.24 -14.01
C GLN A 161 -9.32 6.14 -13.74
N ALA A 162 -9.69 5.10 -12.97
CA ALA A 162 -8.82 3.96 -12.70
C ALA A 162 -8.39 3.24 -13.98
N LEU A 163 -9.34 2.97 -14.87
CA LEU A 163 -9.09 2.30 -16.15
C LEU A 163 -8.20 3.17 -17.06
N TYR A 164 -8.48 4.47 -17.16
CA TYR A 164 -7.65 5.40 -17.95
C TYR A 164 -6.24 5.54 -17.40
N GLU A 165 -6.05 5.58 -16.07
CA GLU A 165 -4.72 5.64 -15.46
C GLU A 165 -3.84 4.43 -15.82
N ALA A 166 -4.45 3.25 -15.94
CA ALA A 166 -3.73 2.01 -16.22
C ALA A 166 -3.53 1.75 -17.72
N THR A 167 -4.45 2.22 -18.57
CA THR A 167 -4.50 1.85 -20.00
C THR A 167 -4.26 3.02 -20.95
N HIS A 168 -4.43 4.26 -20.48
CA HIS A 168 -4.55 5.47 -21.30
C HIS A 168 -5.70 5.44 -22.32
N GLU A 169 -6.66 4.52 -22.17
CA GLU A 169 -7.83 4.39 -23.03
C GLU A 169 -9.10 4.92 -22.36
N ARG A 170 -10.04 5.39 -23.18
CA ARG A 170 -11.36 5.85 -22.72
C ARG A 170 -12.53 5.19 -23.45
N PHE A 171 -12.31 4.66 -24.66
CA PHE A 171 -13.35 4.13 -25.55
C PHE A 171 -14.58 5.03 -25.76
N GLY A 172 -14.37 6.35 -25.68
CA GLY A 172 -15.44 7.34 -25.79
C GLY A 172 -16.37 7.41 -24.58
N PHE A 173 -16.01 6.78 -23.45
CA PHE A 173 -16.83 6.83 -22.25
C PHE A 173 -16.89 8.23 -21.64
N ASP A 174 -18.10 8.77 -21.50
CA ASP A 174 -18.42 9.93 -20.66
C ASP A 174 -19.30 9.49 -19.49
N ALA A 175 -18.83 9.75 -18.27
CA ALA A 175 -19.57 9.41 -17.05
C ALA A 175 -20.89 10.19 -16.90
N ARG A 176 -21.08 11.29 -17.63
CA ARG A 176 -22.30 12.12 -17.62
C ARG A 176 -23.23 11.88 -18.81
N ALA A 177 -22.81 11.11 -19.82
CA ALA A 177 -23.66 10.76 -20.96
C ALA A 177 -24.88 9.93 -20.51
N GLU A 178 -25.90 9.83 -21.37
CA GLU A 178 -27.08 9.01 -21.12
C GLU A 178 -26.76 7.50 -21.13
N GLU A 179 -27.63 6.69 -20.51
CA GLU A 179 -27.36 5.25 -20.31
C GLU A 179 -27.03 4.49 -21.60
N PRO A 180 -27.75 4.68 -22.73
CA PRO A 180 -27.46 3.94 -23.96
C PRO A 180 -26.06 4.25 -24.52
N GLU A 181 -25.63 5.52 -24.46
CA GLU A 181 -24.30 5.93 -24.92
C GLU A 181 -23.21 5.38 -24.02
N ARG A 182 -23.43 5.38 -22.70
CA ARG A 182 -22.51 4.74 -21.75
C ARG A 182 -22.43 3.24 -22.00
N ALA A 183 -23.55 2.55 -22.25
CA ALA A 183 -23.61 1.11 -22.48
C ALA A 183 -22.77 0.69 -23.69
N GLU A 184 -22.78 1.47 -24.78
CA GLU A 184 -21.90 1.23 -25.94
C GLU A 184 -20.42 1.31 -25.58
N ALA A 185 -20.02 2.30 -24.78
CA ALA A 185 -18.65 2.44 -24.32
C ALA A 185 -18.24 1.33 -23.31
N VAL A 186 -19.16 0.91 -22.43
CA VAL A 186 -18.96 -0.24 -21.53
C VAL A 186 -18.77 -1.54 -22.32
N LYS A 187 -19.52 -1.72 -23.41
CA LYS A 187 -19.32 -2.87 -24.30
C LYS A 187 -17.92 -2.87 -24.91
N LYS A 188 -17.43 -1.72 -25.40
CA LYS A 188 -16.06 -1.60 -25.93
C LYS A 188 -15.01 -1.95 -24.88
N TRP A 189 -15.19 -1.48 -23.64
CA TRP A 189 -14.33 -1.86 -22.51
C TRP A 189 -14.32 -3.37 -22.27
N SER A 190 -15.50 -3.99 -22.29
CA SER A 190 -15.64 -5.43 -22.06
C SER A 190 -15.00 -6.26 -23.19
N ASP A 191 -15.22 -5.86 -24.45
CA ASP A 191 -14.61 -6.50 -25.62
C ASP A 191 -13.08 -6.38 -25.56
N TRP A 192 -12.56 -5.18 -25.26
CA TRP A 192 -11.12 -4.92 -25.09
C TRP A 192 -10.47 -5.78 -24.00
N TRP A 193 -11.18 -6.01 -22.90
CA TRP A 193 -10.70 -6.88 -21.83
C TRP A 193 -10.73 -8.36 -22.25
N LEU A 194 -11.78 -8.82 -22.91
CA LEU A 194 -11.91 -10.21 -23.38
C LEU A 194 -10.81 -10.59 -24.38
N GLU A 195 -10.41 -9.65 -25.24
CA GLU A 195 -9.27 -9.84 -26.16
C GLU A 195 -7.94 -10.03 -25.42
N ARG A 196 -7.79 -9.41 -24.23
CA ARG A 196 -6.56 -9.41 -23.43
C ARG A 196 -6.51 -10.48 -22.37
N GLU A 197 -7.65 -10.90 -21.82
CA GLU A 197 -7.71 -12.00 -20.87
C GLU A 197 -7.13 -13.29 -21.47
N GLN A 198 -7.18 -13.43 -22.79
CA GLN A 198 -6.58 -14.55 -23.53
C GLN A 198 -5.05 -14.41 -23.69
N ASP A 199 -4.43 -13.34 -23.22
CA ASP A 199 -2.98 -13.15 -23.18
C ASP A 199 -2.37 -13.95 -22.00
N PRO A 200 -1.50 -14.94 -22.27
CA PRO A 200 -0.85 -15.75 -21.24
C PRO A 200 -0.12 -14.95 -20.15
N LEU A 201 0.23 -13.69 -20.40
CA LEU A 201 0.87 -12.81 -19.44
C LEU A 201 -0.05 -12.36 -18.30
N LEU A 202 -1.38 -12.34 -18.50
CA LEU A 202 -2.35 -12.04 -17.44
C LEU A 202 -2.69 -13.29 -16.60
N ASP A 203 -2.54 -14.48 -17.18
CA ASP A 203 -2.64 -15.77 -16.49
C ASP A 203 -1.40 -16.13 -15.67
N ALA A 204 -0.24 -15.53 -15.96
CA ALA A 204 1.04 -15.84 -15.32
C ALA A 204 1.06 -15.57 -13.80
N GLY A 205 0.08 -14.84 -13.26
CA GLY A 205 -0.15 -14.71 -11.81
C GLY A 205 -0.70 -15.98 -11.13
N ALA A 206 -1.19 -16.95 -11.90
CA ALA A 206 -1.61 -18.28 -11.42
C ALA A 206 -0.51 -19.36 -11.58
N ALA A 207 0.48 -19.10 -12.43
CA ALA A 207 1.51 -20.07 -12.82
C ALA A 207 2.86 -19.84 -12.11
N LYS A 208 2.86 -19.76 -10.78
CA LYS A 208 4.04 -20.10 -9.97
C LYS A 208 3.63 -20.91 -8.74
N ARG A 209 3.56 -22.23 -8.93
CA ARG A 209 3.78 -23.25 -7.89
C ARG A 209 5.01 -24.05 -8.30
N PRO A 210 6.01 -24.14 -7.42
CA PRO A 210 6.37 -25.41 -6.82
C PRO A 210 5.58 -25.65 -5.53
#